data_AF-A0A4P9Z7Q2-F1
#
_entry.id   AF-A0A4P9Z7Q2-F1
#
_cell.length_a   1.000
_cell.length_b   1.000
_cell.length_c   1.000
_cell.angle_alpha   90.00
_cell.angle_beta   90.00
_cell.angle_gamma   90.00
#
_symmetry.space_group_name_H-M   'P 1'
#
loop_
_entity.id
_entity.type
_entity.pdbx_description
1 polymer ?
#
loop_
_entity_poly.entity_id
_entity_poly.type
_entity_poly.pdbx_seq_one_letter_code
_entity_poly.pdbx_strand_id
1 'polypeptide(L)'
;MPVVNFNDPAVVGWMNGAERLLGIPLHPLGESNYIDHFAILPGTMKEHHHRLLAMQKACLISVFMFCLFLNNSIISLRMVVARPHALSSWCCLISSVSGLIIGILTALTTLGTAIHCRMTIWSVGFGIAIASICNSTILLQKSYIALNRRRWILYLSIPLVLGQAFFPVTIMEHTFIKVEEKLSCTFYYPYYFIWYWVLINAPVNTFFSAIFCYIAYQKYCNYGSDTWRQLVRDGLQTIGLALVCNIVFTMLIILQLHIINPDHFYIADW
;
A
#
# COMPACT_ATOMS: atom_id res chain seq x y z
N MET A 1 -9.19 -10.23 1.14
CA MET A 1 -9.19 -10.00 2.59
C MET A 1 -10.59 -10.14 3.17
N PRO A 2 -10.86 -11.24 3.88
CA PRO A 2 -12.12 -11.41 4.60
C PRO A 2 -12.12 -10.58 5.89
N VAL A 3 -13.21 -9.87 6.13
CA VAL A 3 -13.47 -9.22 7.42
C VAL A 3 -13.76 -10.31 8.44
N VAL A 4 -13.03 -10.29 9.56
CA VAL A 4 -13.26 -11.23 10.66
C VAL A 4 -14.09 -10.59 11.75
N ASN A 5 -15.07 -11.34 12.23
CA ASN A 5 -15.69 -11.05 13.51
C ASN A 5 -14.82 -11.63 14.64
N PHE A 6 -14.05 -10.79 15.32
CA PHE A 6 -13.21 -11.18 16.46
C PHE A 6 -14.03 -11.56 17.71
N ASN A 7 -15.36 -11.48 17.66
CA ASN A 7 -16.22 -12.00 18.72
C ASN A 7 -16.62 -13.47 18.48
N ASP A 8 -16.32 -14.05 17.31
CA ASP A 8 -16.65 -15.44 16.99
C ASP A 8 -15.54 -16.40 17.49
N PRO A 9 -15.77 -17.17 18.57
CA PRO A 9 -14.76 -18.06 19.15
C PRO A 9 -14.31 -19.16 18.18
N ALA A 10 -15.10 -19.50 17.15
CA ALA A 10 -14.67 -20.45 16.12
C ALA A 10 -13.50 -19.89 15.29
N VAL A 11 -13.44 -18.57 15.10
CA VAL A 11 -12.38 -17.90 14.34
C VAL A 11 -11.20 -17.51 15.22
N VAL A 12 -11.44 -17.14 16.48
CA VAL A 12 -10.39 -16.64 17.40
C VAL A 12 -9.90 -17.65 18.43
N GLY A 13 -10.52 -18.83 18.54
CA GLY A 13 -10.19 -19.81 19.58
C GLY A 13 -8.72 -20.24 19.60
N TRP A 14 -8.06 -20.24 18.44
CA TRP A 14 -6.64 -20.54 18.32
C TRP A 14 -5.72 -19.50 19.01
N MET A 15 -6.16 -18.25 19.15
CA MET A 15 -5.33 -17.17 19.72
C MET A 15 -5.00 -17.37 21.20
N ASN A 16 -5.82 -18.12 21.93
CA ASN A 16 -5.61 -18.37 23.37
C ASN A 16 -4.40 -19.28 23.64
N GLY A 17 -4.06 -20.17 22.70
CA GLY A 17 -2.91 -21.08 22.80
C GLY A 17 -1.76 -20.72 21.86
N ALA A 18 -1.85 -19.59 21.15
CA ALA A 18 -0.85 -19.20 20.16
C ALA A 18 0.44 -18.70 20.82
N GLU A 19 1.57 -19.02 20.21
CA GLU A 19 2.84 -18.37 20.53
C GLU A 19 2.74 -16.86 20.24
N ARG A 20 3.35 -16.03 21.09
CA ARG A 20 3.29 -14.57 20.95
C ARG A 20 4.68 -13.99 20.79
N LEU A 21 4.88 -13.21 19.72
CA LEU A 21 6.08 -12.41 19.52
C LEU A 21 5.73 -10.95 19.78
N LEU A 22 6.37 -10.32 20.78
CA LEU A 22 6.07 -8.95 21.20
C LEU A 22 4.57 -8.72 21.55
N GLY A 23 3.90 -9.76 22.08
CA GLY A 23 2.47 -9.71 22.40
C GLY A 23 1.52 -10.04 21.24
N ILE A 24 2.03 -10.12 20.01
CA ILE A 24 1.25 -10.41 18.79
C ILE A 24 1.08 -11.94 18.65
N PRO A 25 -0.16 -12.47 18.54
CA PRO A 25 -0.40 -13.89 18.38
C PRO A 25 0.03 -14.38 16.99
N LEU A 26 0.84 -15.44 16.96
CA LEU A 26 1.35 -16.04 15.74
C LEU A 26 0.44 -17.19 15.30
N HIS A 27 -0.15 -17.05 14.11
CA HIS A 27 -0.93 -18.12 13.51
C HIS A 27 0.03 -19.15 12.89
N PRO A 28 -0.07 -20.46 13.19
CA PRO A 28 0.88 -21.46 12.68
C PRO A 28 0.94 -21.50 11.15
N LEU A 29 -0.21 -21.36 10.47
CA LEU A 29 -0.28 -21.25 9.01
C LEU A 29 0.33 -19.95 8.44
N GLY A 30 0.58 -18.92 9.24
CA GLY A 30 1.30 -17.72 8.82
C GLY A 30 2.81 -17.91 8.78
N GLU A 31 3.31 -18.91 9.52
CA GLU A 31 4.73 -19.28 9.57
C GLU A 31 5.08 -20.39 8.58
N SER A 32 4.10 -21.05 7.95
CA SER A 32 4.40 -22.06 6.92
C SER A 32 4.80 -21.41 5.59
N ASN A 33 5.83 -21.95 4.94
CA ASN A 33 6.14 -21.62 3.54
C ASN A 33 5.07 -22.23 2.63
N TYR A 34 4.90 -21.69 1.42
CA TYR A 34 3.92 -22.23 0.47
C TYR A 34 4.18 -23.70 0.15
N ILE A 35 5.42 -24.08 -0.19
CA ILE A 35 5.75 -25.47 -0.57
C ILE A 35 5.41 -26.43 0.57
N ASP A 36 5.74 -26.09 1.81
CA ASP A 36 5.44 -26.93 2.97
C ASP A 36 3.92 -27.06 3.17
N HIS A 37 3.18 -25.96 3.03
CA HIS A 37 1.72 -25.98 3.09
C HIS A 37 1.12 -26.86 1.98
N PHE A 38 1.66 -26.76 0.76
CA PHE A 38 1.24 -27.59 -0.37
C PHE A 38 1.54 -29.09 -0.17
N ALA A 39 2.66 -29.42 0.48
CA ALA A 39 3.07 -30.79 0.73
C ALA A 39 2.27 -31.46 1.85
N ILE A 40 1.82 -30.70 2.85
CA ILE A 40 1.15 -31.23 4.05
C ILE A 40 -0.35 -31.44 3.83
N LEU A 41 -1.03 -30.63 3.02
CA LEU A 41 -2.48 -30.73 2.88
C LEU A 41 -2.90 -31.89 1.96
N PRO A 42 -3.63 -32.90 2.46
CA PRO A 42 -4.30 -33.87 1.60
C PRO A 42 -5.41 -33.14 0.82
N GLY A 43 -5.44 -33.30 -0.50
CA GLY A 43 -6.42 -32.62 -1.35
C GLY A 43 -6.79 -33.43 -2.58
N THR A 44 -7.94 -33.11 -3.17
CA THR A 44 -8.32 -33.67 -4.47
C THR A 44 -7.49 -33.04 -5.58
N MET A 45 -7.30 -33.73 -6.70
CA MET A 45 -6.58 -33.18 -7.88
C MET A 45 -7.15 -31.83 -8.35
N LYS A 46 -8.45 -31.60 -8.17
CA LYS A 46 -9.11 -30.33 -8.51
C LYS A 46 -8.65 -29.18 -7.60
N GLU A 47 -8.51 -29.43 -6.30
CA GLU A 47 -8.03 -28.43 -5.33
C GLU A 47 -6.57 -28.06 -5.61
N HIS A 48 -5.72 -29.04 -5.89
CA HIS A 48 -4.32 -28.79 -6.28
C HIS A 48 -4.23 -27.94 -7.55
N HIS A 49 -5.09 -28.19 -8.55
CA HIS A 49 -5.13 -27.39 -9.76
C HIS A 49 -5.53 -25.93 -9.50
N HIS A 50 -6.57 -25.71 -8.69
CA HIS A 50 -6.98 -24.35 -8.31
C HIS A 50 -5.89 -23.59 -7.55
N ARG A 51 -5.20 -24.26 -6.62
CA ARG A 51 -4.09 -23.68 -5.86
C ARG A 51 -2.91 -23.33 -6.77
N LEU A 52 -2.56 -24.19 -7.73
CA LEU A 52 -1.51 -23.92 -8.71
C LEU A 52 -1.84 -22.70 -9.60
N LEU A 53 -3.09 -22.58 -10.05
CA LEU A 53 -3.55 -21.42 -10.83
C LEU A 53 -3.46 -20.12 -10.01
N ALA A 54 -3.82 -20.14 -8.73
CA ALA A 54 -3.69 -18.98 -7.85
C ALA A 54 -2.22 -18.55 -7.70
N MET A 55 -1.33 -19.51 -7.47
CA MET A 55 0.12 -19.30 -7.36
C MET A 55 0.72 -18.72 -8.66
N GLN A 56 0.32 -19.25 -9.82
CA GLN A 56 0.77 -18.74 -11.12
C GLN A 56 0.31 -17.30 -11.35
N LYS A 57 -0.95 -16.97 -11.01
CA LYS A 57 -1.46 -15.59 -11.09
C LYS A 57 -0.69 -14.65 -10.17
N ALA A 58 -0.44 -15.05 -8.92
CA ALA A 58 0.34 -14.25 -7.98
C ALA A 58 1.78 -14.03 -8.47
N CYS A 59 2.41 -15.06 -9.03
CA CYS A 59 3.74 -14.96 -9.62
C CYS A 59 3.78 -13.98 -10.80
N LEU A 60 2.82 -14.07 -11.74
CA LEU A 60 2.72 -13.14 -12.86
C LEU A 60 2.57 -11.68 -12.41
N ILE A 61 1.70 -11.43 -11.42
CA ILE A 61 1.51 -10.09 -10.84
C ILE A 61 2.80 -9.61 -10.17
N SER A 62 3.46 -10.48 -9.39
CA SER A 62 4.71 -10.14 -8.70
C SER A 62 5.83 -9.79 -9.67
N VAL A 63 5.97 -10.55 -10.77
CA VAL A 63 6.97 -10.27 -11.82
C VAL A 63 6.67 -8.94 -12.51
N PHE A 64 5.41 -8.68 -12.84
CA PHE A 64 5.00 -7.42 -13.44
C PHE A 64 5.32 -6.22 -12.53
N MET A 65 4.94 -6.29 -11.25
CA MET A 65 5.23 -5.25 -10.26
C MET A 65 6.74 -5.06 -10.06
N PHE A 66 7.51 -6.16 -9.99
CA PHE A 66 8.96 -6.10 -9.89
C PHE A 66 9.58 -5.35 -11.07
N CYS A 67 9.17 -5.66 -12.30
CA CYS A 67 9.66 -4.96 -13.49
C CYS A 67 9.29 -3.46 -13.49
N LEU A 68 8.08 -3.11 -13.06
CA LEU A 68 7.66 -1.71 -12.91
C LEU A 68 8.52 -0.97 -11.89
N PHE A 69 8.71 -1.53 -10.69
CA PHE A 69 9.53 -0.92 -9.64
C PHE A 69 11.01 -0.85 -10.00
N LEU A 70 11.52 -1.81 -10.75
CA LEU A 70 12.87 -1.76 -11.29
C LEU A 70 13.05 -0.59 -12.24
N ASN A 71 12.14 -0.41 -13.20
CA ASN A 71 12.18 0.72 -14.12
C ASN A 71 12.05 2.06 -13.38
N ASN A 72 11.09 2.15 -12.44
CA ASN A 72 10.90 3.34 -11.61
C ASN A 72 12.15 3.65 -10.77
N SER A 73 12.84 2.63 -10.26
CA SER A 73 14.09 2.79 -9.50
C SER A 73 15.24 3.30 -10.35
N ILE A 74 15.35 2.84 -11.60
CA ILE A 74 16.35 3.35 -12.54
C ILE A 74 16.08 4.83 -12.86
N ILE A 75 14.82 5.20 -13.10
CA ILE A 75 14.43 6.58 -13.40
C ILE A 75 14.63 7.48 -12.17
N SER A 76 14.19 7.05 -10.99
CA SER A 76 14.33 7.83 -9.75
C SER A 76 15.80 8.00 -9.35
N LEU A 77 16.64 6.98 -9.56
CA LEU A 77 18.09 7.09 -9.36
C LEU A 77 18.70 8.14 -10.28
N ARG A 78 18.32 8.16 -11.56
CA ARG A 78 18.76 9.21 -12.50
C ARG A 78 18.31 10.60 -12.04
N MET A 79 17.10 10.74 -11.51
CA MET A 79 16.61 12.01 -10.95
C MET A 79 17.41 12.47 -9.73
N VAL A 80 17.81 11.55 -8.85
CA VAL A 80 18.66 11.84 -7.68
C VAL A 80 20.06 12.26 -8.10
N VAL A 81 20.68 11.52 -9.03
CA VAL A 81 22.02 11.86 -9.55
C VAL A 81 22.03 13.23 -10.22
N ALA A 82 20.98 13.56 -11.00
CA ALA A 82 20.87 14.85 -11.66
C ALA A 82 20.60 16.01 -10.68
N ARG A 83 19.90 15.77 -9.56
CA ARG A 83 19.49 16.79 -8.58
C ARG A 83 19.56 16.25 -7.15
N PRO A 84 20.75 16.09 -6.57
CA PRO A 84 20.93 15.43 -5.27
C PRO A 84 20.32 16.20 -4.09
N HIS A 85 20.09 17.50 -4.22
CA HIS A 85 19.47 18.32 -3.17
C HIS A 85 17.93 18.39 -3.26
N ALA A 86 17.32 17.76 -4.26
CA ALA A 86 15.86 17.74 -4.40
C ALA A 86 15.26 16.60 -3.55
N LEU A 87 14.61 16.94 -2.43
CA LEU A 87 13.94 15.98 -1.54
C LEU A 87 12.96 15.07 -2.30
N SER A 88 12.21 15.62 -3.25
CA SER A 88 11.28 14.84 -4.07
C SER A 88 11.95 13.69 -4.82
N SER A 89 13.18 13.88 -5.33
CA SER A 89 13.90 12.82 -6.04
C SER A 89 14.25 11.67 -5.08
N TRP A 90 14.65 11.99 -3.85
CA TRP A 90 14.93 10.99 -2.81
C TRP A 90 13.68 10.24 -2.36
N CYS A 91 12.57 10.94 -2.14
CA CYS A 91 11.30 10.29 -1.82
C CYS A 91 10.86 9.30 -2.92
N CYS A 92 10.98 9.68 -4.19
CA CYS A 92 10.70 8.78 -5.31
C CYS A 92 11.65 7.55 -5.31
N LEU A 93 12.94 7.75 -5.01
CA LEU A 93 13.92 6.66 -4.95
C LEU A 93 13.64 5.69 -3.79
N ILE A 94 13.37 6.22 -2.60
CA ILE A 94 13.05 5.41 -1.41
C ILE A 94 11.77 4.58 -1.66
N SER A 95 10.74 5.21 -2.23
CA SER A 95 9.49 4.53 -2.58
C SER A 95 9.70 3.45 -3.65
N SER A 96 10.48 3.73 -4.70
CA SER A 96 10.72 2.74 -5.77
C SER A 96 11.63 1.58 -5.33
N VAL A 97 12.62 1.85 -4.48
CA VAL A 97 13.53 0.82 -3.95
C VAL A 97 12.83 -0.07 -2.93
N SER A 98 11.99 0.49 -2.05
CA SER A 98 11.11 -0.33 -1.20
C SER A 98 10.18 -1.20 -2.06
N GLY A 99 9.63 -0.62 -3.13
CA GLY A 99 9.07 -1.28 -4.34
C GLY A 99 9.74 -2.59 -4.69
N LEU A 100 10.99 -2.43 -5.10
CA LEU A 100 11.83 -3.49 -5.59
C LEU A 100 12.10 -4.57 -4.54
N ILE A 101 12.42 -4.16 -3.30
CA ILE A 101 12.70 -5.09 -2.20
C ILE A 101 11.47 -5.97 -1.92
N ILE A 102 10.29 -5.38 -1.85
CA ILE A 102 9.04 -6.13 -1.62
C ILE A 102 8.70 -7.04 -2.79
N GLY A 103 8.96 -6.60 -4.03
CA GLY A 103 8.85 -7.45 -5.22
C GLY A 103 9.75 -8.68 -5.14
N ILE A 104 11.00 -8.53 -4.69
CA ILE A 104 11.94 -9.64 -4.48
C ILE A 104 11.44 -10.57 -3.37
N LEU A 105 11.05 -10.02 -2.22
CA LEU A 105 10.54 -10.84 -1.11
C LEU A 105 9.29 -11.61 -1.51
N THR A 106 8.37 -10.98 -2.24
CA THR A 106 7.16 -11.64 -2.77
C THR A 106 7.52 -12.75 -3.74
N ALA A 107 8.45 -12.51 -4.67
CA ALA A 107 8.93 -13.54 -5.60
C ALA A 107 9.57 -14.72 -4.85
N LEU A 108 10.43 -14.47 -3.85
CA LEU A 108 11.03 -15.50 -3.00
C LEU A 108 9.98 -16.30 -2.22
N THR A 109 8.93 -15.63 -1.74
CA THR A 109 7.79 -16.28 -1.07
C THR A 109 7.06 -17.18 -2.06
N THR A 110 6.77 -16.69 -3.28
CA THR A 110 6.11 -17.51 -4.31
C THR A 110 6.95 -18.67 -4.80
N LEU A 111 8.29 -18.60 -4.71
CA LEU A 111 9.17 -19.73 -4.99
C LEU A 111 9.20 -20.76 -3.85
N GLY A 112 8.51 -20.49 -2.73
CA GLY A 112 8.46 -21.38 -1.57
C GLY A 112 9.79 -21.50 -0.83
N THR A 113 10.65 -20.49 -0.94
CA THR A 113 11.91 -20.43 -0.19
C THR A 113 11.67 -20.02 1.27
N ALA A 114 12.74 -19.78 2.03
CA ALA A 114 12.74 -19.51 3.48
C ALA A 114 11.97 -18.25 3.96
N ILE A 115 11.21 -17.57 3.10
CA ILE A 115 10.41 -16.40 3.47
C ILE A 115 9.00 -16.85 3.83
N HIS A 116 8.67 -16.68 5.11
CA HIS A 116 7.33 -16.95 5.64
C HIS A 116 6.32 -15.93 5.13
N CYS A 117 5.08 -16.39 5.00
CA CYS A 117 3.93 -15.59 4.58
C CYS A 117 3.76 -14.30 5.40
N ARG A 118 3.98 -14.39 6.71
CA ARG A 118 3.93 -13.25 7.63
C ARG A 118 4.92 -12.15 7.26
N MET A 119 6.19 -12.52 7.03
CA MET A 119 7.26 -11.57 6.70
C MET A 119 6.93 -10.79 5.42
N THR A 120 6.35 -11.47 4.43
CA THR A 120 5.93 -10.87 3.17
C THR A 120 4.85 -9.81 3.39
N ILE A 121 3.77 -10.16 4.10
CA ILE A 121 2.68 -9.21 4.36
C ILE A 121 3.12 -8.03 5.22
N TRP A 122 3.94 -8.27 6.26
CA TRP A 122 4.49 -7.18 7.07
C TRP A 122 5.36 -6.24 6.23
N SER A 123 6.24 -6.81 5.39
CA SER A 123 7.08 -6.03 4.48
C SER A 123 6.24 -5.18 3.52
N VAL A 124 5.17 -5.74 2.96
CA VAL A 124 4.19 -4.99 2.13
C VAL A 124 3.59 -3.82 2.93
N GLY A 125 3.14 -4.07 4.16
CA GLY A 125 2.59 -3.01 5.04
C GLY A 125 3.57 -1.87 5.28
N PHE A 126 4.85 -2.19 5.55
CA PHE A 126 5.91 -1.20 5.67
C PHE A 126 6.17 -0.44 4.37
N GLY A 127 6.19 -1.12 3.22
CA GLY A 127 6.36 -0.48 1.91
C GLY A 127 5.27 0.53 1.60
N ILE A 128 4.01 0.15 1.83
CA ILE A 128 2.84 1.03 1.65
C ILE A 128 2.97 2.28 2.53
N ALA A 129 3.37 2.12 3.80
CA ALA A 129 3.56 3.26 4.69
C ALA A 129 4.71 4.18 4.23
N ILE A 130 5.85 3.62 3.84
CA ILE A 130 6.99 4.37 3.30
C ILE A 130 6.57 5.18 2.07
N ALA A 131 5.85 4.55 1.14
CA ALA A 131 5.39 5.18 -0.08
C ALA A 131 4.36 6.29 0.19
N SER A 132 3.41 6.05 1.10
CA SER A 132 2.42 7.05 1.52
C SER A 132 3.08 8.28 2.15
N ILE A 133 4.08 8.08 3.03
CA ILE A 133 4.87 9.16 3.62
C ILE A 133 5.67 9.91 2.54
N CYS A 134 6.30 9.19 1.61
CA CYS A 134 7.07 9.78 0.51
C CYS A 134 6.17 10.64 -0.39
N ASN A 135 5.01 10.12 -0.80
CA ASN A 135 4.03 10.83 -1.60
C ASN A 135 3.52 12.09 -0.88
N SER A 136 3.12 11.95 0.38
CA SER A 136 2.66 13.08 1.19
C SER A 136 3.75 14.13 1.40
N THR A 137 5.01 13.72 1.54
CA THR A 137 6.16 14.62 1.64
C THR A 137 6.41 15.39 0.34
N ILE A 138 6.25 14.74 -0.82
CA ILE A 138 6.35 15.40 -2.13
C ILE A 138 5.25 16.45 -2.27
N LEU A 139 3.99 16.10 -1.96
CA LEU A 139 2.86 17.03 -2.00
C LEU A 139 3.05 18.19 -1.01
N LEU A 140 3.58 17.91 0.18
CA LEU A 140 3.93 18.92 1.16
C LEU A 140 5.00 19.89 0.64
N GLN A 141 6.07 19.37 0.03
CA GLN A 141 7.13 20.21 -0.53
C GLN A 141 6.59 21.14 -1.63
N LYS A 142 5.76 20.61 -2.52
CA LYS A 142 5.15 21.38 -3.63
C LYS A 142 4.19 22.43 -3.11
N SER A 143 3.30 22.06 -2.19
CA SER A 143 2.31 22.97 -1.60
C SER A 143 2.98 24.06 -0.77
N TYR A 144 4.02 23.74 0.00
CA TYR A 144 4.80 24.69 0.77
C TYR A 144 5.47 25.77 -0.10
N ILE A 145 6.06 25.36 -1.23
CA ILE A 145 6.66 26.30 -2.18
C ILE A 145 5.57 27.16 -2.83
N ALA A 146 4.46 26.56 -3.26
CA ALA A 146 3.37 27.26 -3.93
C ALA A 146 2.66 28.29 -3.05
N LEU A 147 2.52 28.03 -1.74
CA LEU A 147 1.93 28.93 -0.76
C LEU A 147 2.93 29.91 -0.13
N ASN A 148 4.02 30.21 -0.84
CA ASN A 148 5.06 31.16 -0.41
C ASN A 148 5.63 30.85 0.99
N ARG A 149 5.93 29.57 1.25
CA ARG A 149 6.62 29.09 2.46
C ARG A 149 5.90 29.40 3.78
N ARG A 150 4.56 29.41 3.77
CA ARG A 150 3.76 29.58 4.99
C ARG A 150 3.94 28.38 5.93
N ARG A 151 4.43 28.62 7.14
CA ARG A 151 4.76 27.57 8.14
C ARG A 151 3.54 26.79 8.66
N TRP A 152 2.33 27.37 8.65
CA TRP A 152 1.12 26.71 9.15
C TRP A 152 0.84 25.38 8.44
N ILE A 153 1.21 25.25 7.17
CA ILE A 153 1.01 24.03 6.38
C ILE A 153 1.81 22.88 6.99
N LEU A 154 3.06 23.15 7.42
CA LEU A 154 3.93 22.15 8.05
C LEU A 154 3.33 21.66 9.37
N TYR A 155 2.82 22.58 10.21
CA TYR A 155 2.23 22.21 11.50
C TYR A 155 0.97 21.35 11.36
N LEU A 156 0.17 21.57 10.31
CA LEU A 156 -1.01 20.72 10.04
C LEU A 156 -0.65 19.42 9.34
N SER A 157 0.31 19.42 8.41
CA SER A 157 0.66 18.22 7.63
C SER A 157 1.46 17.21 8.43
N ILE A 158 2.34 17.65 9.34
CA ILE A 158 3.23 16.73 10.09
C ILE A 158 2.42 15.71 10.91
N PRO A 159 1.42 16.10 11.72
CA PRO A 159 0.57 15.13 12.43
C PRO A 159 -0.17 14.17 11.50
N LEU A 160 -0.65 14.66 10.36
CA LEU A 160 -1.36 13.86 9.37
C LEU A 160 -0.44 12.80 8.73
N VAL A 161 0.78 13.19 8.35
CA VAL A 161 1.80 12.27 7.81
C VAL A 161 2.30 11.31 8.88
N LEU A 162 2.44 11.75 10.12
CA LEU A 162 2.84 10.89 11.23
C LEU A 162 1.79 9.80 11.48
N GLY A 163 0.50 10.11 11.32
CA GLY A 163 -0.57 9.12 11.34
C GLY A 163 -0.35 7.97 10.34
N GLN A 164 0.15 8.27 9.13
CA GLN A 164 0.47 7.25 8.12
C GLN A 164 1.62 6.33 8.56
N ALA A 165 2.58 6.84 9.34
CA ALA A 165 3.70 6.05 9.85
C ALA A 165 3.28 4.98 10.87
N PHE A 166 2.14 5.15 11.55
CA PHE A 166 1.61 4.16 12.48
C PHE A 166 0.88 3.00 11.80
N PHE A 167 0.62 3.09 10.49
CA PHE A 167 -0.11 2.05 9.75
C PHE A 167 0.50 0.63 9.86
N PRO A 168 1.83 0.43 9.70
CA PRO A 168 2.42 -0.92 9.81
C PRO A 168 2.28 -1.49 11.23
N VAL A 169 2.45 -0.67 12.26
CA VAL A 169 2.31 -1.09 13.66
C VAL A 169 0.89 -1.60 13.90
N THR A 170 -0.12 -0.87 13.44
CA THR A 170 -1.51 -1.30 13.58
C THR A 170 -1.86 -2.54 12.76
N ILE A 171 -1.24 -2.75 11.59
CA ILE A 171 -1.35 -4.03 10.87
C ILE A 171 -0.82 -5.15 11.76
N MET A 172 0.38 -4.98 12.29
CA MET A 172 1.05 -6.01 13.09
C MET A 172 0.26 -6.38 14.35
N GLU A 173 -0.34 -5.39 15.03
CA GLU A 173 -1.05 -5.63 16.29
C GLU A 173 -2.48 -6.16 16.10
N HIS A 174 -3.19 -5.72 15.06
CA HIS A 174 -4.63 -5.99 14.91
C HIS A 174 -4.97 -7.02 13.84
N THR A 175 -3.99 -7.52 13.08
CA THR A 175 -4.23 -8.50 12.02
C THR A 175 -3.47 -9.78 12.28
N PHE A 176 -4.01 -10.88 11.76
CA PHE A 176 -3.28 -12.15 11.70
C PHE A 176 -3.21 -12.61 10.25
N ILE A 177 -2.14 -13.33 9.94
CA ILE A 177 -1.82 -13.76 8.58
C ILE A 177 -1.92 -15.27 8.54
N LYS A 178 -2.62 -15.79 7.54
CA LYS A 178 -2.71 -17.23 7.30
C LYS A 178 -2.62 -17.51 5.81
N VAL A 179 -2.03 -18.65 5.47
CA VAL A 179 -2.14 -19.22 4.13
C VAL A 179 -3.53 -19.82 3.99
N GLU A 180 -4.26 -19.42 2.95
CA GLU A 180 -5.58 -19.95 2.62
C GLU A 180 -5.48 -20.86 1.39
N GLU A 181 -6.47 -21.72 1.16
CA GLU A 181 -6.39 -22.67 0.05
C GLU A 181 -6.74 -22.05 -1.30
N LYS A 182 -7.64 -21.05 -1.30
CA LYS A 182 -8.12 -20.39 -2.53
C LYS A 182 -7.31 -19.14 -2.86
N LEU A 183 -6.78 -18.53 -1.82
CA LEU A 183 -6.02 -17.30 -1.88
C LEU A 183 -4.60 -17.62 -1.47
N SER A 184 -3.66 -16.84 -1.96
CA SER A 184 -2.29 -16.83 -1.44
C SER A 184 -2.29 -16.44 0.05
N CYS A 185 -1.15 -15.99 0.57
CA CYS A 185 -1.01 -15.27 1.81
C CYS A 185 -2.10 -14.23 1.97
N THR A 186 -3.01 -14.50 2.90
CA THR A 186 -4.16 -13.64 3.15
C THR A 186 -4.04 -13.07 4.55
N PHE A 187 -4.22 -11.76 4.67
CA PHE A 187 -4.29 -11.11 5.96
C PHE A 187 -5.74 -10.88 6.37
N TYR A 188 -6.00 -11.21 7.63
CA TYR A 188 -7.31 -11.18 8.24
C TYR A 188 -7.34 -9.98 9.18
N TYR A 189 -8.28 -9.07 8.94
CA TYR A 189 -8.38 -7.81 9.68
C TYR A 189 -9.78 -7.62 10.26
N PRO A 190 -9.89 -6.85 11.36
CA PRO A 190 -11.17 -6.50 11.95
C PRO A 190 -11.85 -5.37 11.18
N TYR A 191 -13.19 -5.33 11.16
CA TYR A 191 -13.95 -4.33 10.39
C TYR A 191 -13.51 -2.87 10.61
N TYR A 192 -13.14 -2.50 11.84
CA TYR A 192 -12.68 -1.15 12.16
C TYR A 192 -11.38 -0.75 11.45
N PHE A 193 -10.59 -1.72 10.97
CA PHE A 193 -9.33 -1.48 10.28
C PHE A 193 -9.52 -0.73 8.94
N ILE A 194 -10.62 -1.00 8.22
CA ILE A 194 -10.96 -0.26 6.99
C ILE A 194 -11.17 1.21 7.33
N TRP A 195 -11.95 1.49 8.37
CA TRP A 195 -12.23 2.86 8.81
C TRP A 195 -10.97 3.56 9.31
N TYR A 196 -10.09 2.84 10.00
CA TYR A 196 -8.78 3.35 10.40
C TYR A 196 -7.91 3.74 9.18
N TRP A 197 -7.84 2.88 8.16
CA TRP A 197 -7.10 3.17 6.92
C TRP A 197 -7.67 4.40 6.19
N VAL A 198 -9.00 4.50 6.09
CA VAL A 198 -9.68 5.68 5.52
C VAL A 198 -9.38 6.93 6.35
N LEU A 199 -9.47 6.84 7.68
CA LEU A 199 -9.24 7.97 8.59
C LEU A 199 -7.81 8.50 8.52
N ILE A 200 -6.83 7.65 8.20
CA ILE A 200 -5.43 8.08 8.06
C ILE A 200 -5.16 8.69 6.69
N ASN A 201 -5.65 8.05 5.61
CA ASN A 201 -5.29 8.46 4.26
C ASN A 201 -6.19 9.58 3.71
N ALA A 202 -7.50 9.53 4.01
CA ALA A 202 -8.45 10.48 3.46
C ALA A 202 -8.19 11.93 3.90
N PRO A 203 -7.89 12.24 5.19
CA PRO A 203 -7.61 13.62 5.59
C PRO A 203 -6.35 14.19 4.95
N VAL A 204 -5.28 13.39 4.82
CA VAL A 204 -4.04 13.80 4.15
C VAL A 204 -4.32 14.15 2.68
N ASN A 205 -4.98 13.24 1.97
CA ASN A 205 -5.32 13.42 0.56
C ASN A 205 -6.29 14.59 0.35
N THR A 206 -7.30 14.72 1.21
CA THR A 206 -8.28 15.82 1.16
C THR A 206 -7.63 17.16 1.45
N PHE A 207 -6.75 17.23 2.46
CA PHE A 207 -6.03 18.44 2.83
C PHE A 207 -5.14 18.93 1.69
N PHE A 208 -4.31 18.07 1.11
CA PHE A 208 -3.48 18.45 -0.02
C PHE A 208 -4.31 18.79 -1.25
N SER A 209 -5.37 18.03 -1.55
CA SER A 209 -6.28 18.34 -2.66
C SER A 209 -6.93 19.71 -2.50
N ALA A 210 -7.41 20.06 -1.29
CA ALA A 210 -7.98 21.37 -1.01
C ALA A 210 -6.97 22.49 -1.21
N ILE A 211 -5.72 22.31 -0.77
CA ILE A 211 -4.64 23.27 -1.03
C ILE A 211 -4.38 23.42 -2.52
N PHE A 212 -4.30 22.31 -3.28
CA PHE A 212 -4.10 22.37 -4.72
C PHE A 212 -5.26 23.07 -5.44
N CYS A 213 -6.50 22.79 -5.06
CA CYS A 213 -7.69 23.48 -5.58
C CYS A 213 -7.64 24.98 -5.29
N TYR A 214 -7.23 25.36 -4.07
CA TYR A 214 -7.07 26.77 -3.70
C TYR A 214 -5.98 27.48 -4.54
N ILE A 215 -4.80 26.86 -4.68
CA ILE A 215 -3.71 27.40 -5.50
C ILE A 215 -4.15 27.51 -6.97
N ALA A 216 -4.82 26.48 -7.49
CA ALA A 216 -5.36 26.45 -8.83
C ALA A 216 -6.34 27.61 -9.07
N TYR A 217 -7.29 27.80 -8.15
CA TYR A 217 -8.24 28.90 -8.21
C TYR A 217 -7.53 30.27 -8.17
N GLN A 218 -6.57 30.46 -7.26
CA GLN A 218 -5.83 31.72 -7.17
C GLN A 218 -5.03 32.02 -8.45
N LYS A 219 -4.41 31.00 -9.05
CA LYS A 219 -3.66 31.15 -10.30
C LYS A 219 -4.58 31.41 -11.50
N TYR A 220 -5.75 30.78 -11.54
CA TYR A 220 -6.78 31.05 -12.52
C TYR A 220 -7.23 32.52 -12.50
N CYS A 221 -7.49 33.08 -11.32
CA CYS A 221 -7.88 34.49 -11.18
C CYS A 221 -6.77 35.47 -11.60
N ASN A 222 -5.49 35.12 -11.42
CA ASN A 222 -4.39 36.06 -11.62
C ASN A 222 -3.79 36.07 -13.04
N TYR A 223 -3.74 34.93 -13.75
CA TYR A 223 -2.96 34.81 -15.00
C TYR A 223 -3.81 34.77 -16.29
N GLY A 224 -5.14 34.85 -16.19
CA GLY A 224 -6.02 34.74 -17.35
C GLY A 224 -6.06 33.33 -17.96
N SER A 225 -6.91 33.12 -18.97
CA SER A 225 -7.26 31.77 -19.47
C SER A 225 -6.13 31.04 -20.20
N ASP A 226 -5.24 31.76 -20.87
CA ASP A 226 -4.39 31.14 -21.91
C ASP A 226 -3.14 30.49 -21.35
N THR A 227 -2.43 31.16 -20.42
CA THR A 227 -1.29 30.57 -19.70
C THR A 227 -1.76 29.49 -18.72
N TRP A 228 -2.97 29.66 -18.16
CA TRP A 228 -3.63 28.68 -17.30
C TRP A 228 -3.87 27.35 -18.04
N ARG A 229 -4.32 27.42 -19.30
CA ARG A 229 -4.63 26.23 -20.10
C ARG A 229 -3.43 25.29 -20.28
N GLN A 230 -2.22 25.84 -20.41
CA GLN A 230 -1.00 25.03 -20.51
C GLN A 230 -0.60 24.41 -19.17
N LEU A 231 -0.66 25.18 -18.07
CA LEU A 231 -0.26 24.68 -16.75
C LEU A 231 -1.23 23.60 -16.20
N VAL A 232 -2.52 23.77 -16.48
CA VAL A 232 -3.57 22.80 -16.12
C VAL A 232 -3.36 21.46 -16.80
N ARG A 233 -2.94 21.48 -18.07
CA ARG A 233 -2.87 20.27 -18.88
C ARG A 233 -1.86 19.26 -18.32
N ASP A 234 -0.74 19.72 -17.77
CA ASP A 234 0.30 18.79 -17.29
C ASP A 234 0.18 18.48 -15.79
N GLY A 235 -0.13 19.47 -14.96
CA GLY A 235 -0.17 19.31 -13.50
C GLY A 235 -1.52 18.87 -12.93
N LEU A 236 -2.63 19.42 -13.47
CA LEU A 236 -3.96 19.11 -12.93
C LEU A 236 -4.45 17.74 -13.40
N GLN A 237 -4.09 17.31 -14.62
CA GLN A 237 -4.46 15.99 -15.11
C GLN A 237 -3.84 14.87 -14.29
N THR A 238 -2.56 15.00 -13.92
CA THR A 238 -1.86 13.98 -13.12
C THR A 238 -2.41 13.90 -11.70
N ILE A 239 -2.59 15.05 -11.03
CA ILE A 239 -3.18 15.10 -9.69
C ILE A 239 -4.65 14.64 -9.71
N GLY A 240 -5.42 15.09 -10.70
CA GLY A 240 -6.81 14.71 -10.87
C GLY A 240 -6.99 13.22 -11.13
N LEU A 241 -6.14 12.63 -11.99
CA LEU A 241 -6.14 11.19 -12.24
C LEU A 241 -5.80 10.42 -10.95
N ALA A 242 -4.78 10.84 -10.21
CA ALA A 242 -4.44 10.23 -8.93
C ALA A 242 -5.60 10.29 -7.92
N LEU A 243 -6.29 11.43 -7.82
CA LEU A 243 -7.46 11.58 -6.95
C LEU A 243 -8.61 10.66 -7.37
N VAL A 244 -8.91 10.59 -8.68
CA VAL A 244 -9.95 9.70 -9.21
C VAL A 244 -9.59 8.23 -8.96
N CYS A 245 -8.33 7.84 -9.18
CA CYS A 245 -7.85 6.50 -8.84
C CYS A 245 -8.07 6.20 -7.36
N ASN A 246 -7.65 7.07 -6.45
CA ASN A 246 -7.83 6.88 -5.01
C ASN A 246 -9.31 6.76 -4.61
N ILE A 247 -10.19 7.56 -5.21
CA ILE A 247 -11.64 7.49 -4.96
C ILE A 247 -12.20 6.15 -5.47
N VAL A 248 -11.84 5.75 -6.69
CA VAL A 248 -12.30 4.48 -7.27
C VAL A 248 -11.79 3.29 -6.46
N PHE A 249 -10.52 3.26 -6.06
CA PHE A 249 -9.97 2.22 -5.20
C PHE A 249 -10.64 2.18 -3.83
N THR A 250 -10.85 3.34 -3.21
CA THR A 250 -11.57 3.42 -1.93
C THR A 250 -12.99 2.86 -2.07
N MET A 251 -13.71 3.19 -3.15
CA MET A 251 -15.04 2.64 -3.41
C MET A 251 -15.01 1.13 -3.65
N LEU A 252 -14.03 0.61 -4.40
CA LEU A 252 -13.86 -0.83 -4.62
C LEU A 252 -13.58 -1.58 -3.31
N ILE A 253 -12.76 -1.00 -2.43
CA ILE A 253 -12.44 -1.56 -1.10
C ILE A 253 -13.69 -1.58 -0.22
N ILE A 254 -14.44 -0.48 -0.15
CA ILE A 254 -15.65 -0.37 0.68
C ILE A 254 -16.75 -1.32 0.19
N LEU A 255 -16.95 -1.43 -1.12
CA LEU A 255 -18.00 -2.26 -1.70
C LEU A 255 -17.68 -3.77 -1.63
N GLN A 256 -16.45 -4.14 -1.27
CA GLN A 256 -16.01 -5.54 -1.16
C GLN A 256 -16.49 -6.40 -2.33
N LEU A 257 -16.33 -5.91 -3.56
CA LEU A 257 -16.75 -6.62 -4.76
C LEU A 257 -16.12 -8.02 -4.77
N HIS A 258 -16.93 -9.03 -4.43
CA HIS A 258 -16.53 -10.41 -4.14
C HIS A 258 -15.82 -11.12 -5.30
N ILE A 259 -15.80 -10.48 -6.47
CA ILE A 259 -15.29 -10.99 -7.74
C ILE A 259 -13.75 -10.87 -7.81
N ILE A 260 -13.14 -9.92 -7.11
CA ILE A 260 -11.70 -9.62 -7.24
C ILE A 260 -11.04 -9.70 -5.87
N ASN A 261 -9.92 -10.43 -5.80
CA ASN A 261 -9.11 -10.52 -4.59
C ASN A 261 -8.68 -9.11 -4.14
N PRO A 262 -9.17 -8.61 -3.00
CA PRO A 262 -8.91 -7.24 -2.54
C PRO A 262 -7.41 -6.95 -2.38
N ASP A 263 -6.64 -7.99 -2.08
CA ASP A 263 -5.21 -8.01 -1.84
C ASP A 263 -4.42 -7.44 -3.03
N HIS A 264 -4.87 -7.68 -4.26
CA HIS A 264 -4.21 -7.13 -5.45
C HIS A 264 -4.46 -5.63 -5.63
N PHE A 265 -5.59 -5.10 -5.15
CA PHE A 265 -5.87 -3.68 -5.25
C PHE A 265 -5.00 -2.84 -4.33
N TYR A 266 -4.73 -3.31 -3.11
CA TYR A 266 -3.82 -2.62 -2.20
C TYR A 266 -2.38 -2.58 -2.74
N ILE A 267 -1.97 -3.61 -3.49
CA ILE A 267 -0.68 -3.62 -4.18
C ILE A 267 -0.70 -2.67 -5.38
N ALA A 268 -1.83 -2.53 -6.08
CA ALA A 268 -1.96 -1.65 -7.23
C ALA A 268 -2.13 -0.16 -6.88
N ASP A 269 -2.56 0.16 -5.66
CA ASP A 269 -2.63 1.54 -5.12
C ASP A 269 -1.23 2.13 -4.84
N TRP A 270 -0.20 1.27 -4.81
CA TRP A 270 1.19 1.65 -4.58
C TRP A 270 1.89 2.19 -5.83
#